data_AF-A0A5R9E7M2-F1
#
_entry.id   AF-A0A5R9E7M2-F1
#
_cell.length_a   1.000
_cell.length_b   1.000
_cell.length_c   1.000
_cell.angle_alpha   90.00
_cell.angle_beta   90.00
_cell.angle_gamma   90.00
#
_symmetry.space_group_name_H-M   'P 1'
#
loop_
_entity.id
_entity.type
_entity.pdbx_description
1 polymer ?
#
loop_
_entity_poly.entity_id
_entity_poly.type
_entity_poly.pdbx_seq_one_letter_code
_entity_poly.pdbx_strand_id
1 'polypeptide(L)'
;MSRISVRGFAVASATAVTTVGAVVGVASGNAVPANGDNLETTAADATLLADIPVGEQAQVQVASLTQQADAQAAAADAAARKSAEEAARVQAAKDAEAKKEAAEEKTQREAEAKEAEERASRSAVRDASSFTTQSSYSISEVQAMARQMVPGDQFQCFSNIVDHESSWNYRAQNPSSGAYGLVQALPGTKMASAGADWQTNPATQIKWGLNYMNDRYGSPCGAWSFWQANNWY
;
A
#
# COMPACT_ATOMS: atom_id res chain seq x y z
N MET A 1 -14.38 42.69 1.24
CA MET A 1 -15.38 41.65 0.94
C MET A 1 -14.70 40.29 1.03
N SER A 2 -14.85 39.62 2.17
CA SER A 2 -14.32 38.28 2.43
C SER A 2 -15.21 37.23 1.79
N ARG A 3 -14.62 36.21 1.15
CA ARG A 3 -15.28 34.93 0.91
C ARG A 3 -14.39 33.81 1.43
N ILE A 4 -14.74 33.36 2.63
CA ILE A 4 -14.27 32.13 3.26
C ILE A 4 -15.00 30.98 2.56
N SER A 5 -14.26 30.10 1.87
CA SER A 5 -14.79 28.86 1.33
C SER A 5 -14.39 27.72 2.24
N VAL A 6 -15.36 27.23 3.01
CA VAL A 6 -15.26 25.98 3.79
C VAL A 6 -16.38 25.09 3.29
N ARG A 7 -16.02 23.89 2.79
CA ARG A 7 -16.75 22.63 2.97
C ARG A 7 -16.16 21.54 2.07
N GLY A 8 -15.69 20.47 2.70
CA GLY A 8 -15.28 19.24 2.06
C GLY A 8 -15.04 18.18 3.14
N PHE A 9 -16.07 17.89 3.95
CA PHE A 9 -16.08 16.72 4.83
C PHE A 9 -16.18 15.47 3.97
N ALA A 10 -15.10 14.68 3.91
CA ALA A 10 -15.13 13.35 3.32
C ALA A 10 -15.78 12.37 4.32
N VAL A 11 -16.86 11.74 3.88
CA VAL A 11 -17.56 10.67 4.57
C VAL A 11 -16.73 9.40 4.48
N ALA A 12 -16.36 8.82 5.62
CA ALA A 12 -15.72 7.51 5.69
C ALA A 12 -16.80 6.42 5.55
N SER A 13 -16.72 5.64 4.47
CA SER A 13 -17.53 4.43 4.27
C SER A 13 -17.07 3.33 5.23
N ALA A 14 -17.98 2.85 6.08
CA ALA A 14 -17.78 1.67 6.91
C ALA A 14 -18.04 0.41 6.08
N THR A 15 -16.98 -0.34 5.76
CA THR A 15 -17.10 -1.66 5.12
C THR A 15 -17.25 -2.71 6.22
N ALA A 16 -18.34 -3.48 6.16
CA ALA A 16 -18.67 -4.55 7.10
C ALA A 16 -17.61 -5.67 7.08
N VAL A 17 -17.16 -6.10 8.26
CA VAL A 17 -16.30 -7.28 8.44
C VAL A 17 -17.20 -8.51 8.61
N THR A 18 -17.13 -9.42 7.66
CA THR A 18 -17.68 -10.79 7.76
C THR A 18 -16.72 -11.64 8.59
N THR A 19 -17.10 -11.97 9.83
CA THR A 19 -16.40 -12.98 10.64
C THR A 19 -16.94 -14.38 10.35
N VAL A 20 -16.10 -15.24 9.77
CA VAL A 20 -16.30 -16.69 9.69
C VAL A 20 -15.40 -17.38 10.71
N GLY A 21 -15.97 -18.29 11.50
CA GLY A 21 -15.24 -19.41 12.11
C GLY A 21 -14.93 -19.30 13.61
N ALA A 22 -15.91 -19.64 14.45
CA ALA A 22 -15.62 -20.14 15.80
C ALA A 22 -15.27 -21.63 15.71
N VAL A 23 -14.05 -22.00 16.08
CA VAL A 23 -13.65 -23.40 16.29
C VAL A 23 -13.92 -23.73 17.76
N VAL A 24 -14.90 -24.59 18.01
CA VAL A 24 -15.21 -25.13 19.34
C VAL A 24 -14.18 -26.22 19.66
N GLY A 25 -13.36 -25.99 20.68
CA GLY A 25 -12.54 -27.02 21.33
C GLY A 25 -13.04 -27.25 22.75
N VAL A 26 -13.96 -28.20 22.95
CA VAL A 26 -14.27 -28.76 24.28
C VAL A 26 -13.25 -29.86 24.55
N ALA A 27 -12.33 -29.60 25.48
CA ALA A 27 -11.49 -30.64 26.06
C ALA A 27 -12.22 -31.22 27.29
N SER A 28 -12.77 -32.42 27.13
CA SER A 28 -13.26 -33.25 28.22
C SER A 28 -12.08 -33.82 29.00
N GLY A 29 -12.09 -33.72 30.33
CA GLY A 29 -11.08 -34.34 31.18
C GLY A 29 -11.48 -34.39 32.64
N ASN A 30 -12.25 -35.40 33.03
CA ASN A 30 -12.35 -35.87 34.42
C ASN A 30 -11.57 -37.18 34.54
N ALA A 31 -10.51 -37.18 35.36
CA ALA A 31 -9.97 -38.37 36.01
C ALA A 31 -9.54 -38.01 37.44
N VAL A 32 -9.93 -38.88 38.37
CA VAL A 32 -9.91 -38.80 39.85
C VAL A 32 -8.46 -38.79 40.41
N PRO A 33 -8.25 -38.37 41.67
CA PRO A 33 -8.01 -39.40 42.70
C PRO A 33 -8.71 -39.12 44.06
N ALA A 34 -8.91 -40.23 44.79
CA ALA A 34 -9.51 -40.35 46.11
C ALA A 34 -8.50 -40.18 47.27
N ASN A 35 -9.03 -40.22 48.50
CA ASN A 35 -8.44 -40.25 49.86
C ASN A 35 -8.52 -38.89 50.58
N GLY A 36 -9.01 -38.76 51.82
CA GLY A 36 -9.50 -39.69 52.85
C GLY A 36 -9.65 -38.92 54.18
N ASP A 37 -10.41 -39.50 55.11
CA ASP A 37 -10.38 -39.29 56.58
C ASP A 37 -11.29 -38.24 57.30
N ASN A 38 -12.35 -38.81 57.90
CA ASN A 38 -12.73 -38.81 59.34
C ASN A 38 -13.47 -37.63 60.00
N LEU A 39 -14.72 -37.90 60.44
CA LEU A 39 -15.37 -37.59 61.74
C LEU A 39 -16.85 -38.05 61.63
N GLU A 40 -17.25 -39.28 61.95
CA GLU A 40 -17.49 -39.90 63.28
C GLU A 40 -18.80 -39.49 63.98
N THR A 41 -19.83 -40.32 63.76
CA THR A 41 -20.77 -41.03 64.67
C THR A 41 -21.22 -40.46 66.04
N THR A 42 -22.48 -40.82 66.37
CA THR A 42 -23.15 -40.99 67.71
C THR A 42 -24.01 -39.80 68.16
N ALA A 43 -25.19 -39.95 68.78
CA ALA A 43 -26.03 -41.07 69.19
C ALA A 43 -27.49 -40.57 69.36
N ALA A 44 -28.39 -41.54 69.50
CA ALA A 44 -29.84 -41.44 69.66
C ALA A 44 -30.34 -40.51 70.79
N ASP A 45 -31.55 -39.98 70.62
CA ASP A 45 -32.58 -40.01 71.68
C ASP A 45 -33.97 -39.97 71.03
N ALA A 46 -34.92 -40.68 71.65
CA ALA A 46 -36.28 -40.83 71.15
C ALA A 46 -37.20 -39.75 71.72
N THR A 47 -38.37 -39.57 71.08
CA THR A 47 -39.58 -38.89 71.57
C THR A 47 -39.67 -37.38 71.29
N LEU A 48 -40.48 -36.97 70.31
CA LEU A 48 -41.75 -36.26 70.57
C LEU A 48 -42.55 -36.03 69.27
N LEU A 49 -43.85 -36.33 69.32
CA LEU A 49 -44.86 -35.80 68.40
C LEU A 49 -44.80 -34.27 68.37
N ALA A 50 -44.72 -33.67 67.19
CA ALA A 50 -45.45 -32.46 66.82
C ALA A 50 -45.33 -32.21 65.31
N ASP A 51 -46.46 -31.86 64.69
CA ASP A 51 -46.59 -31.22 63.38
C ASP A 51 -45.35 -30.40 62.97
N ILE A 52 -44.72 -30.80 61.86
CA ILE A 52 -43.75 -29.95 61.17
C ILE A 52 -44.39 -29.49 59.86
N PRO A 53 -44.59 -28.18 59.63
CA PRO A 53 -45.07 -27.67 58.36
C PRO A 53 -43.91 -27.69 57.35
N VAL A 54 -43.49 -28.88 56.89
CA VAL A 54 -42.27 -29.06 56.05
C VAL A 54 -42.50 -28.67 54.59
N GLY A 55 -43.74 -28.51 54.14
CA GLY A 55 -44.02 -28.23 52.73
C GLY A 55 -43.66 -26.81 52.28
N GLU A 56 -43.89 -25.80 53.13
CA GLU A 56 -43.90 -24.40 52.67
C GLU A 56 -42.54 -23.71 52.88
N GLN A 57 -41.85 -23.95 54.00
CA GLN A 57 -40.54 -23.34 54.26
C GLN A 57 -39.41 -23.93 53.40
N ALA A 58 -39.46 -25.23 53.08
CA ALA A 58 -38.48 -25.86 52.20
C ALA A 58 -38.54 -25.32 50.76
N GLN A 59 -39.75 -25.02 50.25
CA GLN A 59 -39.90 -24.45 48.91
C GLN A 59 -39.42 -23.00 48.82
N VAL A 60 -39.59 -22.20 49.89
CA VAL A 60 -39.09 -20.82 49.96
C VAL A 60 -37.56 -20.79 49.98
N GLN A 61 -36.91 -21.71 50.70
CA GLN A 61 -35.45 -21.81 50.73
C GLN A 61 -34.86 -22.15 49.35
N VAL A 62 -35.44 -23.14 48.67
CA VAL A 62 -35.02 -23.59 47.33
C VAL A 62 -35.23 -22.48 46.30
N ALA A 63 -36.36 -21.78 46.32
CA ALA A 63 -36.62 -20.65 45.42
C ALA A 63 -35.59 -19.53 45.59
N SER A 64 -35.16 -19.23 46.83
CA SER A 64 -34.14 -18.19 47.08
C SER A 64 -32.75 -18.60 46.57
N LEU A 65 -32.39 -19.88 46.70
CA LEU A 65 -31.13 -20.44 46.22
C LEU A 65 -31.07 -20.45 44.69
N THR A 66 -32.16 -20.83 44.02
CA THR A 66 -32.28 -20.76 42.56
C THR A 66 -32.15 -19.32 42.06
N GLN A 67 -32.86 -18.37 42.68
CA GLN A 67 -32.78 -16.97 42.30
C GLN A 67 -31.38 -16.37 42.49
N GLN A 68 -30.66 -16.80 43.52
CA GLN A 68 -29.28 -16.37 43.78
C GLN A 68 -28.29 -16.96 42.77
N ALA A 69 -28.48 -18.22 42.36
CA ALA A 69 -27.69 -18.87 41.32
C ALA A 69 -27.92 -18.20 39.94
N ASP A 70 -29.16 -17.86 39.59
CA ASP A 70 -29.49 -17.16 38.35
C ASP A 70 -28.85 -15.75 38.31
N ALA A 71 -28.86 -15.04 39.44
CA ALA A 71 -28.20 -13.74 39.56
C ALA A 71 -26.66 -13.84 39.40
N GLN A 72 -26.04 -14.89 39.94
CA GLN A 72 -24.60 -15.14 39.78
C GLN A 72 -24.24 -15.54 38.34
N ALA A 73 -25.05 -16.38 37.70
CA ALA A 73 -24.86 -16.75 36.29
C ALA A 73 -24.97 -15.54 35.36
N ALA A 74 -25.99 -14.69 35.57
CA ALA A 74 -26.15 -13.45 34.80
C ALA A 74 -24.99 -12.47 35.01
N ALA A 75 -24.45 -12.37 36.23
CA ALA A 75 -23.28 -11.55 36.53
C ALA A 75 -21.99 -12.08 35.86
N ALA A 76 -21.80 -13.40 35.84
CA ALA A 76 -20.67 -14.04 35.17
C ALA A 76 -20.74 -13.85 33.65
N ASP A 77 -21.92 -14.02 33.05
CA ASP A 77 -22.15 -13.78 31.62
C ASP A 77 -21.91 -12.31 31.24
N ALA A 78 -22.37 -11.38 32.08
CA ALA A 78 -22.12 -9.95 31.86
C ALA A 78 -20.62 -9.60 31.95
N ALA A 79 -19.90 -10.21 32.90
CA ALA A 79 -18.46 -10.02 33.05
C ALA A 79 -17.68 -10.61 31.85
N ALA A 80 -18.07 -11.79 31.37
CA ALA A 80 -17.46 -12.45 30.21
C ALA A 80 -17.70 -11.68 28.91
N ARG A 81 -18.90 -11.10 28.73
CA ARG A 81 -19.19 -10.24 27.58
C ARG A 81 -18.36 -8.96 27.60
N LYS A 82 -18.26 -8.32 28.77
CA LYS A 82 -17.47 -7.09 28.92
C LYS A 82 -15.97 -7.32 28.65
N SER A 83 -15.41 -8.43 29.12
CA SER A 83 -14.00 -8.76 28.86
C SER A 83 -13.75 -9.11 27.38
N ALA A 84 -14.68 -9.81 26.72
CA ALA A 84 -14.60 -10.09 25.30
C ALA A 84 -14.68 -8.82 24.44
N GLU A 85 -15.54 -7.87 24.82
CA GLU A 85 -15.73 -6.60 24.10
C GLU A 85 -14.51 -5.67 24.28
N GLU A 86 -13.91 -5.63 25.47
CA GLU A 86 -12.65 -4.93 25.73
C GLU A 86 -11.49 -5.52 24.90
N ALA A 87 -11.36 -6.84 24.87
CA ALA A 87 -10.34 -7.53 24.08
C ALA A 87 -10.51 -7.27 22.57
N ALA A 88 -11.74 -7.29 22.07
CA ALA A 88 -12.05 -6.98 20.67
C ALA A 88 -11.70 -5.52 20.32
N ARG A 89 -11.98 -4.57 21.22
CA ARG A 89 -11.61 -3.16 21.02
C ARG A 89 -10.11 -2.95 21.01
N VAL A 90 -9.37 -3.61 21.90
CA VAL A 90 -7.90 -3.52 21.93
C VAL A 90 -7.29 -4.11 20.67
N GLN A 91 -7.79 -5.25 20.18
CA GLN A 91 -7.30 -5.85 18.94
C GLN A 91 -7.60 -4.97 17.73
N ALA A 92 -8.82 -4.43 17.63
CA ALA A 92 -9.20 -3.52 16.55
C ALA A 92 -8.32 -2.24 16.53
N ALA A 93 -7.93 -1.72 17.69
CA ALA A 93 -7.03 -0.58 17.79
C ALA A 93 -5.62 -0.91 17.26
N LYS A 94 -5.06 -2.06 17.66
CA LYS A 94 -3.74 -2.53 17.18
C LYS A 94 -3.72 -2.78 15.67
N ASP A 95 -4.78 -3.40 15.14
CA ASP A 95 -4.88 -3.67 13.70
C ASP A 95 -5.03 -2.38 12.88
N ALA A 96 -5.69 -1.35 13.44
CA ALA A 96 -5.80 -0.04 12.81
C ALA A 96 -4.45 0.69 12.78
N GLU A 97 -3.68 0.63 13.88
CA GLU A 97 -2.34 1.21 13.99
C GLU A 97 -1.36 0.55 13.01
N ALA A 98 -1.32 -0.79 12.98
CA ALA A 98 -0.46 -1.54 12.05
C ALA A 98 -0.79 -1.25 10.57
N LYS A 99 -2.07 -1.09 10.23
CA LYS A 99 -2.49 -0.70 8.86
C LYS A 99 -2.08 0.73 8.52
N LYS A 100 -2.10 1.65 9.49
CA LYS A 100 -1.65 3.03 9.30
C LYS A 100 -0.15 3.09 9.09
N GLU A 101 0.63 2.39 9.91
CA GLU A 101 2.09 2.29 9.77
C GLU A 101 2.49 1.67 8.43
N ALA A 102 1.85 0.58 8.01
CA ALA A 102 2.12 -0.04 6.72
C ALA A 102 1.78 0.87 5.52
N ALA A 103 0.76 1.73 5.64
CA ALA A 103 0.40 2.69 4.61
C ALA A 103 1.39 3.88 4.57
N GLU A 104 1.82 4.38 5.72
CA GLU A 104 2.84 5.42 5.84
C GLU A 104 4.21 4.95 5.35
N GLU A 105 4.59 3.70 5.63
CA GLU A 105 5.83 3.11 5.14
C GLU A 105 5.80 2.91 3.61
N LYS A 106 4.69 2.42 3.06
CA LYS A 106 4.52 2.27 1.61
C LYS A 106 4.62 3.61 0.88
N THR A 107 4.03 4.66 1.45
CA THR A 107 4.10 6.01 0.87
C THR A 107 5.49 6.63 1.00
N GLN A 108 6.21 6.42 2.12
CA GLN A 108 7.61 6.83 2.23
C GLN A 108 8.51 6.12 1.23
N ARG A 109 8.42 4.79 1.10
CA ARG A 109 9.23 4.05 0.12
C ARG A 109 8.96 4.47 -1.32
N GLU A 110 7.70 4.77 -1.66
CA GLU A 110 7.35 5.30 -2.98
C GLU A 110 7.90 6.72 -3.22
N ALA A 111 7.94 7.57 -2.20
CA ALA A 111 8.54 8.90 -2.28
C ALA A 111 10.08 8.84 -2.40
N GLU A 112 10.73 8.01 -1.59
CA GLU A 112 12.19 7.80 -1.64
C GLU A 112 12.63 7.17 -2.96
N ALA A 113 11.85 6.23 -3.51
CA ALA A 113 12.11 5.65 -4.82
C ALA A 113 12.02 6.71 -5.93
N LYS A 114 10.98 7.56 -5.90
CA LYS A 114 10.85 8.68 -6.84
C LYS A 114 11.97 9.70 -6.73
N GLU A 115 12.39 10.04 -5.51
CA GLU A 115 13.47 11.01 -5.30
C GLU A 115 14.83 10.44 -5.71
N ALA A 116 15.08 9.14 -5.48
CA ALA A 116 16.27 8.46 -5.96
C ALA A 116 16.31 8.37 -7.50
N GLU A 117 15.16 8.12 -8.13
CA GLU A 117 15.00 8.09 -9.58
C GLU A 117 15.20 9.48 -10.21
N GLU A 118 14.62 10.54 -9.63
CA GLU A 118 14.87 11.92 -10.06
C GLU A 118 16.35 12.29 -9.90
N ARG A 119 16.99 11.90 -8.79
CA ARG A 119 18.40 12.19 -8.53
C ARG A 119 19.32 11.45 -9.50
N ALA A 120 19.00 10.21 -9.87
CA ALA A 120 19.71 9.45 -10.90
C ALA A 120 19.52 10.08 -12.29
N SER A 121 18.29 10.49 -12.63
CA SER A 121 17.97 11.15 -13.90
C SER A 121 18.67 12.51 -14.04
N ARG A 122 18.80 13.26 -12.95
CA ARG A 122 19.51 14.55 -12.92
C ARG A 122 21.03 14.41 -12.95
N SER A 123 21.57 13.30 -12.46
CA SER A 123 23.03 13.05 -12.43
C SER A 123 23.54 12.40 -13.71
N ALA A 124 22.67 11.72 -14.46
CA ALA A 124 22.99 11.04 -15.71
C ALA A 124 22.99 11.95 -16.94
N VAL A 125 22.16 13.00 -16.96
CA VAL A 125 22.06 13.93 -18.10
C VAL A 125 23.04 15.08 -17.89
N ARG A 126 24.20 15.05 -18.58
CA ARG A 126 25.01 16.26 -18.72
C ARG A 126 24.16 17.36 -19.34
N ASP A 127 24.20 18.55 -18.74
CA ASP A 127 23.36 19.68 -19.12
C ASP A 127 23.49 19.98 -20.62
N ALA A 128 22.38 19.92 -21.36
CA ALA A 128 22.34 20.25 -22.80
C ALA A 128 22.88 21.67 -23.07
N SER A 129 22.76 22.54 -22.08
CA SER A 129 23.27 23.92 -22.07
C SER A 129 24.80 24.03 -22.20
N SER A 130 25.54 22.93 -22.01
CA SER A 130 27.00 22.88 -22.15
C SER A 130 27.48 22.72 -23.59
N PHE A 131 26.59 22.37 -24.53
CA PHE A 131 26.92 22.25 -25.95
C PHE A 131 26.74 23.60 -26.65
N THR A 132 27.73 23.98 -27.46
CA THR A 132 27.65 25.23 -28.24
C THR A 132 26.59 25.09 -29.33
N THR A 133 25.67 26.05 -29.41
CA THR A 133 24.70 26.12 -30.51
C THR A 133 25.39 26.47 -31.82
N GLN A 134 25.24 25.62 -32.83
CA GLN A 134 25.79 25.78 -34.17
C GLN A 134 24.65 25.98 -35.19
N SER A 135 24.98 26.54 -36.36
CA SER A 135 24.03 26.68 -37.47
C SER A 135 23.60 25.34 -38.08
N SER A 136 24.42 24.30 -37.93
CA SER A 136 24.15 22.94 -38.38
C SER A 136 25.03 21.94 -37.66
N TYR A 137 24.57 20.70 -37.58
CA TYR A 137 25.30 19.56 -37.03
C TYR A 137 25.33 18.42 -38.03
N SER A 138 26.49 17.79 -38.18
CA SER A 138 26.65 16.49 -38.85
C SER A 138 26.10 15.36 -37.98
N ILE A 139 25.73 14.23 -38.60
CA ILE A 139 25.30 13.02 -37.88
C ILE A 139 26.35 12.60 -36.84
N SER A 140 27.64 12.66 -37.19
CA SER A 140 28.73 12.34 -36.27
C SER A 140 28.79 13.26 -35.07
N GLU A 141 28.54 14.57 -35.23
CA GLU A 141 28.48 15.50 -34.11
C GLU A 141 27.28 15.20 -33.21
N VAL A 142 26.11 14.89 -33.79
CA VAL A 142 24.92 14.51 -33.02
C VAL A 142 25.15 13.22 -32.22
N GLN A 143 25.75 12.20 -32.84
CA GLN A 143 26.13 10.96 -32.16
C GLN A 143 27.15 11.21 -31.04
N ALA A 144 28.13 12.08 -31.27
CA ALA A 144 29.12 12.46 -30.26
C ALA A 144 28.46 13.17 -29.06
N MET A 145 27.50 14.07 -29.31
CA MET A 145 26.70 14.69 -28.23
C MET A 145 25.91 13.64 -27.46
N ALA A 146 25.23 12.72 -28.16
CA ALA A 146 24.49 11.64 -27.50
C ALA A 146 25.39 10.76 -26.64
N ARG A 147 26.60 10.41 -27.09
CA ARG A 147 27.59 9.66 -26.27
C ARG A 147 28.00 10.37 -24.98
N GLN A 148 27.93 11.70 -24.94
CA GLN A 148 28.27 12.49 -23.75
C GLN A 148 27.09 12.66 -22.80
N MET A 149 25.85 12.58 -23.30
CA MET A 149 24.62 12.85 -22.56
C MET A 149 23.89 11.59 -22.09
N VAL A 150 24.01 10.49 -22.82
CA VAL A 150 23.37 9.22 -22.52
C VAL A 150 24.32 8.37 -21.67
N PRO A 151 23.85 7.71 -20.59
CA PRO A 151 24.64 6.73 -19.86
C PRO A 151 25.25 5.68 -20.79
N GLY A 152 26.51 5.32 -20.57
CA GLY A 152 27.27 4.50 -21.51
C GLY A 152 26.66 3.11 -21.75
N ASP A 153 26.10 2.51 -20.70
CA ASP A 153 25.35 1.25 -20.72
C ASP A 153 24.00 1.36 -21.44
N GLN A 154 23.41 2.55 -21.47
CA GLN A 154 22.13 2.84 -22.13
C GLN A 154 22.30 3.32 -23.59
N PHE A 155 23.49 3.75 -23.98
CA PHE A 155 23.74 4.41 -25.26
C PHE A 155 23.36 3.55 -26.47
N GLN A 156 23.68 2.26 -26.46
CA GLN A 156 23.39 1.40 -27.62
C GLN A 156 21.88 1.27 -27.86
N CYS A 157 21.09 1.13 -26.80
CA CYS A 157 19.64 1.05 -26.88
C CYS A 157 19.03 2.37 -27.39
N PHE A 158 19.49 3.49 -26.83
CA PHE A 158 19.11 4.82 -27.30
C PHE A 158 19.44 5.03 -28.79
N SER A 159 20.66 4.63 -29.19
CA SER A 159 21.16 4.74 -30.56
C SER A 159 20.29 3.97 -31.54
N ASN A 160 19.85 2.76 -31.19
CA ASN A 160 19.01 1.95 -32.05
C ASN A 160 17.65 2.62 -32.30
N ILE A 161 17.03 3.19 -31.27
CA ILE A 161 15.77 3.94 -31.43
C ILE A 161 15.99 5.14 -32.34
N VAL A 162 16.96 6.00 -32.04
CA VAL A 162 17.20 7.23 -32.82
C VAL A 162 17.52 6.92 -34.29
N ASP A 163 18.24 5.83 -34.55
CA ASP A 163 18.53 5.37 -35.91
C ASP A 163 17.27 4.97 -36.68
N HIS A 164 16.36 4.23 -36.03
CA HIS A 164 15.06 3.85 -36.59
C HIS A 164 14.11 5.04 -36.79
N GLU A 165 14.11 5.98 -35.86
CA GLU A 165 13.17 7.11 -35.86
C GLU A 165 13.57 8.20 -36.87
N SER A 166 14.87 8.48 -36.99
CA SER A 166 15.34 9.66 -37.73
C SER A 166 16.59 9.42 -38.57
N SER A 167 17.21 8.24 -38.50
CA SER A 167 18.56 8.01 -39.03
C SER A 167 19.53 9.11 -38.58
N TRP A 168 19.42 9.51 -37.30
CA TRP A 168 20.20 10.58 -36.67
C TRP A 168 20.01 12.00 -37.24
N ASN A 169 18.97 12.23 -38.03
CA ASN A 169 18.64 13.56 -38.53
C ASN A 169 17.78 14.35 -37.51
N TYR A 170 18.39 15.29 -36.80
CA TYR A 170 17.71 16.17 -35.83
C TYR A 170 16.66 17.11 -36.44
N ARG A 171 16.58 17.19 -37.77
CA ARG A 171 15.55 17.94 -38.52
C ARG A 171 14.58 17.02 -39.25
N ALA A 172 14.62 15.71 -38.99
CA ALA A 172 13.69 14.76 -39.58
C ALA A 172 12.26 15.16 -39.21
N GLN A 173 11.40 15.29 -40.22
CA GLN A 173 9.98 15.53 -40.02
C GLN A 173 9.19 14.53 -40.85
N ASN A 174 8.30 13.79 -40.21
CA ASN A 174 7.36 12.94 -40.90
C ASN A 174 6.25 13.81 -41.52
N PRO A 175 6.08 13.85 -42.86
CA PRO A 175 5.10 14.74 -43.51
C PRO A 175 3.64 14.38 -43.20
N SER A 176 3.36 13.12 -42.88
CA SER A 176 1.99 12.63 -42.63
C SER A 176 1.57 12.91 -41.19
N SER A 177 2.42 12.57 -40.21
CA SER A 177 2.09 12.72 -38.78
C SER A 177 2.53 14.05 -38.18
N GLY A 178 3.52 14.73 -38.76
CA GLY A 178 4.16 15.91 -38.19
C GLY A 178 5.15 15.61 -37.06
N ALA A 179 5.47 14.34 -36.80
CA ALA A 179 6.50 13.93 -35.85
C ALA A 179 7.86 14.56 -36.22
N TYR A 180 8.63 15.00 -35.21
CA TYR A 180 9.82 15.83 -35.43
C TYR A 180 11.04 15.40 -34.61
N GLY A 181 12.21 15.53 -35.21
CA GLY A 181 13.51 15.45 -34.55
C GLY A 181 14.02 14.02 -34.36
N LEU A 182 15.06 13.88 -33.54
CA LEU A 182 15.82 12.64 -33.34
C LEU A 182 14.97 11.47 -32.86
N VAL A 183 13.99 11.74 -32.01
CA VAL A 183 13.09 10.75 -31.40
C VAL A 183 11.65 10.88 -31.91
N GLN A 184 11.45 11.56 -33.04
CA GLN A 184 10.15 11.72 -33.71
C GLN A 184 9.00 12.11 -32.75
N ALA A 185 9.21 13.15 -31.95
CA ALA A 185 8.22 13.60 -30.96
C ALA A 185 6.93 14.10 -31.62
N LEU A 186 5.77 13.67 -31.10
CA LEU A 186 4.44 14.06 -31.59
C LEU A 186 3.55 14.68 -30.49
N PRO A 187 3.17 15.96 -30.58
CA PRO A 187 3.78 16.99 -31.44
C PRO A 187 5.22 17.33 -31.01
N GLY A 188 6.05 17.78 -31.96
CA GLY A 188 7.43 18.16 -31.69
C GLY A 188 7.60 19.24 -30.62
N THR A 189 6.58 20.10 -30.43
CA THR A 189 6.52 21.15 -29.41
C THR A 189 6.64 20.63 -27.98
N LYS A 190 6.41 19.33 -27.73
CA LYS A 190 6.67 18.72 -26.41
C LYS A 190 8.13 18.86 -25.98
N MET A 191 9.07 18.94 -26.93
CA MET A 191 10.49 19.13 -26.64
C MET A 191 10.82 20.50 -26.04
N ALA A 192 9.89 21.47 -26.10
CA ALA A 192 10.07 22.77 -25.47
C ALA A 192 10.25 22.69 -23.94
N SER A 193 9.82 21.60 -23.30
CA SER A 193 10.06 21.39 -21.87
C SER A 193 11.55 21.15 -21.54
N ALA A 194 12.35 20.70 -22.51
CA ALA A 194 13.78 20.49 -22.34
C ALA A 194 14.64 21.72 -22.68
N GLY A 195 14.11 22.62 -23.52
CA GLY A 195 14.74 23.87 -23.95
C GLY A 195 13.96 24.56 -25.06
N ALA A 196 13.99 25.89 -25.10
CA ALA A 196 13.27 26.69 -26.10
C ALA A 196 13.81 26.52 -27.53
N ASP A 197 15.05 26.06 -27.66
CA ASP A 197 15.80 25.83 -28.90
C ASP A 197 15.65 24.41 -29.47
N TRP A 198 14.70 23.63 -28.95
CA TRP A 198 14.45 22.23 -29.29
C TRP A 198 14.37 21.94 -30.79
N GLN A 199 13.89 22.90 -31.58
CA GLN A 199 13.69 22.71 -33.00
C GLN A 199 15.03 22.58 -33.73
N THR A 200 16.06 23.28 -33.30
CA THR A 200 17.36 23.35 -34.00
C THR A 200 18.52 22.80 -33.20
N ASN A 201 18.34 22.55 -31.90
CA ASN A 201 19.40 22.04 -31.03
C ASN A 201 19.24 20.52 -30.77
N PRO A 202 20.10 19.66 -31.35
CA PRO A 202 20.07 18.21 -31.10
C PRO A 202 20.33 17.85 -29.63
N ALA A 203 21.13 18.62 -28.89
CA ALA A 203 21.33 18.34 -27.46
C ALA A 203 20.02 18.47 -26.68
N THR A 204 19.20 19.48 -27.00
CA THR A 204 17.87 19.65 -26.42
C THR A 204 16.95 18.47 -26.78
N GLN A 205 17.02 17.98 -28.02
CA GLN A 205 16.25 16.80 -28.45
C GLN A 205 16.72 15.51 -27.75
N ILE A 206 18.03 15.31 -27.57
CA ILE A 206 18.61 14.17 -26.84
C ILE A 206 18.16 14.22 -25.37
N LYS A 207 18.25 15.38 -24.72
CA LYS A 207 17.78 15.59 -23.34
C LYS A 207 16.31 15.24 -23.19
N TRP A 208 15.46 15.74 -24.09
CA TRP A 208 14.04 15.42 -24.06
C TRP A 208 13.77 13.93 -24.28
N GLY A 209 14.42 13.33 -25.29
CA GLY A 209 14.25 11.92 -25.62
C GLY A 209 14.69 10.99 -24.49
N LEU A 210 15.78 11.32 -23.80
CA LEU A 210 16.22 10.59 -22.61
C LEU A 210 15.19 10.66 -21.48
N ASN A 211 14.69 11.86 -21.17
CA ASN A 211 13.66 12.02 -20.15
C ASN A 211 12.39 11.22 -20.50
N TYR A 212 11.93 11.30 -21.76
CA TYR A 212 10.77 10.54 -22.21
C TYR A 212 10.97 9.02 -22.10
N MET A 213 12.15 8.51 -22.52
CA MET A 213 12.48 7.09 -22.39
C MET A 213 12.49 6.64 -20.92
N ASN A 214 13.06 7.45 -20.03
CA ASN A 214 13.08 7.16 -18.60
C ASN A 214 11.66 7.17 -18.01
N ASP A 215 10.89 8.23 -18.26
CA ASP A 215 9.54 8.38 -17.69
C ASP A 215 8.56 7.30 -18.18
N ARG A 216 8.63 6.93 -19.46
CA ARG A 216 7.65 6.04 -20.09
C ARG A 216 8.04 4.56 -20.06
N TYR A 217 9.34 4.27 -20.05
CA TYR A 217 9.88 2.91 -20.19
C TYR A 217 10.88 2.53 -19.08
N GLY A 218 11.17 3.43 -18.15
CA GLY A 218 12.15 3.27 -17.07
C GLY A 218 13.61 3.48 -17.52
N SER A 219 13.93 3.29 -18.80
CA SER A 219 15.26 3.55 -19.37
C SER A 219 15.27 3.50 -20.89
N PRO A 220 16.33 3.96 -21.58
CA PRO A 220 16.50 3.75 -23.02
C PRO A 220 16.50 2.28 -23.45
N CYS A 221 16.98 1.37 -22.61
CA CYS A 221 16.94 -0.06 -22.90
C CYS A 221 15.55 -0.65 -22.68
N GLY A 222 14.80 -0.16 -21.68
CA GLY A 222 13.39 -0.49 -21.53
C GLY A 222 12.57 -0.06 -22.76
N ALA A 223 12.85 1.14 -23.27
CA ALA A 223 12.25 1.65 -24.50
C ALA A 223 12.60 0.77 -25.71
N TRP A 224 13.86 0.37 -25.83
CA TRP A 224 14.31 -0.47 -26.95
C TRP A 224 13.69 -1.88 -26.90
N SER A 225 13.61 -2.50 -25.72
CA SER A 225 12.91 -3.78 -25.56
C SER A 225 11.42 -3.67 -25.92
N PHE A 226 10.78 -2.56 -25.53
CA PHE A 226 9.40 -2.30 -25.92
C PHE A 226 9.26 -2.16 -27.44
N TRP A 227 10.14 -1.39 -28.07
CA TRP A 227 10.16 -1.18 -29.52
C TRP A 227 10.34 -2.51 -30.27
N GLN A 228 11.26 -3.38 -29.82
CA GLN A 228 11.46 -4.70 -30.45
C GLN A 228 10.20 -5.58 -30.43
N ALA A 229 9.36 -5.45 -29.39
CA ALA A 229 8.14 -6.23 -29.28
C ALA A 229 6.95 -5.61 -30.05
N ASN A 230 6.93 -4.29 -30.21
CA ASN A 230 5.75 -3.56 -30.67
C ASN A 230 5.93 -2.82 -32.01
N ASN A 231 7.17 -2.58 -32.42
CA ASN A 231 7.57 -1.72 -33.55
C ASN A 231 7.12 -0.26 -33.41
N TRP A 232 6.93 0.21 -32.17
CA TRP A 232 6.69 1.60 -31.80
C TRP A 232 7.21 1.88 -30.38
N TYR A 233 7.38 3.17 -30.03
CA TYR A 233 7.82 3.67 -28.72
C TYR A 233 7.28 5.12 -28.51
#